data_AF-A0A8J6Q678-F1
#
_entry.id   AF-A0A8J6Q678-F1
#
_cell.length_a   1.000
_cell.length_b   1.000
_cell.length_c   1.000
_cell.angle_alpha   90.00
_cell.angle_beta   90.00
_cell.angle_gamma   90.00
#
_symmetry.space_group_name_H-M   'P 1'
#
loop_
_entity.id
_entity.type
_entity.pdbx_description
1 polymer ?
#
loop_
_entity_poly.entity_id
_entity_poly.type
_entity_poly.pdbx_seq_one_letter_code
_entity_poly.pdbx_strand_id
1 'polypeptide(L)'
;NLLGEDFKRLHPKLQERYALPKDIPFCAEGTMTYIQTGAGCLTPLLKLAANWKFLFPESGKNIPFTIKNTCRSLPSGLEEVYWERT
;
A
#
# COMPACT_ATOMS: atom_id res chain seq x y z
N ASN A 1 15.03 -0.71 14.14
CA ASN A 1 13.93 -0.67 13.16
C ASN A 1 13.59 0.76 12.82
N LEU A 2 13.21 1.03 11.57
CA LEU A 2 12.91 2.35 11.00
C LEU A 2 11.98 3.24 11.87
N LEU A 3 11.12 2.59 12.64
CA LEU A 3 10.07 3.23 13.44
C LEU A 3 10.41 3.34 14.93
N GLY A 4 11.62 2.93 15.36
CA GLY A 4 12.08 3.06 16.74
C GLY A 4 11.07 2.56 17.78
N GLU A 5 10.73 3.41 18.75
CA GLU A 5 9.75 3.12 19.81
C GLU A 5 8.30 3.11 19.29
N ASP A 6 7.99 3.92 18.27
CA ASP A 6 6.67 3.96 17.63
C ASP A 6 6.33 2.67 16.86
N PHE A 7 7.33 1.84 16.55
CA PHE A 7 7.11 0.52 15.96
C PHE A 7 6.15 -0.33 16.81
N LYS A 8 6.28 -0.27 18.14
CA LYS A 8 5.44 -1.04 19.08
C LYS A 8 4.01 -0.53 19.13
N ARG A 9 3.76 0.70 18.66
CA ARG A 9 2.43 1.33 18.60
C ARG A 9 1.67 1.01 17.32
N LEU A 10 2.35 0.43 16.33
CA LEU A 10 1.71 -0.01 15.10
C LEU A 10 0.79 -1.21 15.33
N HIS A 11 -0.19 -1.36 14.44
CA HIS A 11 -1.01 -2.55 14.37
C HIS A 11 -0.13 -3.81 14.16
N PRO A 12 -0.43 -4.97 14.78
CA PRO A 12 0.42 -6.17 14.70
C PRO A 12 0.79 -6.60 13.28
N LYS A 13 -0.18 -6.59 12.35
CA LYS A 13 0.07 -6.88 10.93
C LYS A 13 1.03 -5.88 10.24
N LEU A 14 1.06 -4.63 10.71
CA LEU A 14 2.03 -3.64 10.22
C LEU A 14 3.40 -3.87 10.82
N GLN A 15 3.47 -4.32 12.08
CA GLN A 15 4.74 -4.72 12.69
C GLN A 15 5.36 -5.89 11.92
N GLU A 16 4.58 -6.92 11.56
CA GLU A 16 5.07 -8.03 10.72
C GLU A 16 5.59 -7.55 9.36
N ARG A 17 4.90 -6.58 8.74
CA ARG A 17 5.28 -5.98 7.45
C ARG A 17 6.56 -5.16 7.52
N TYR A 18 6.76 -4.42 8.62
CA TYR A 18 7.87 -3.47 8.80
C TYR A 18 8.98 -4.00 9.72
N ALA A 19 8.90 -5.26 10.15
CA ALA A 19 9.96 -5.94 10.88
C ALA A 19 11.19 -6.22 10.01
N LEU A 20 11.10 -6.00 8.69
CA LEU A 20 12.15 -6.27 7.73
C LEU A 20 13.29 -5.24 7.81
N PRO A 21 14.54 -5.64 7.45
CA PRO A 21 15.70 -4.75 7.46
C PRO A 21 15.51 -3.56 6.51
N LYS A 22 16.10 -2.42 6.88
CA LYS A 22 16.01 -1.13 6.18
C LYS A 22 16.37 -1.19 4.68
N ASP A 23 17.17 -2.18 4.28
CA ASP A 23 17.70 -2.34 2.91
C ASP A 23 16.87 -3.28 2.03
N ILE A 24 15.88 -4.00 2.58
CA ILE A 24 15.14 -5.01 1.82
C ILE A 24 13.75 -4.46 1.49
N PRO A 25 13.42 -4.25 0.19
CA PRO A 25 12.08 -3.88 -0.20
C PRO A 25 11.11 -5.02 0.14
N PHE A 26 10.01 -4.70 0.81
CA PHE A 26 8.95 -5.66 1.06
C PHE A 26 8.03 -5.73 -0.16
N CYS A 27 8.00 -6.87 -0.82
CA CYS A 27 7.07 -7.17 -1.91
C CYS A 27 6.02 -8.17 -1.43
N ALA A 28 4.75 -7.86 -1.67
CA ALA A 28 3.63 -8.76 -1.43
C ALA A 28 2.77 -8.84 -2.68
N GLU A 29 2.36 -10.04 -3.04
CA GLU A 29 1.42 -10.29 -4.13
C GLU A 29 0.13 -10.86 -3.55
N GLY A 30 -1.00 -10.48 -4.13
CA GLY A 30 -2.30 -10.93 -3.68
C GLY A 30 -3.31 -10.90 -4.81
N THR A 31 -4.43 -11.58 -4.61
CA THR A 31 -5.56 -11.54 -5.53
C THR A 31 -6.79 -11.13 -4.75
N MET A 32 -7.40 -10.02 -5.17
CA MET A 32 -8.66 -9.56 -4.59
C MET A 32 -9.80 -10.40 -5.17
N THR A 33 -10.49 -11.17 -4.33
CA THR A 33 -11.54 -12.09 -4.78
C THR A 33 -12.69 -11.35 -5.47
N TYR A 34 -13.06 -10.19 -4.95
CA TYR A 34 -14.13 -9.37 -5.52
C TYR A 34 -13.93 -7.89 -5.18
N ILE A 35 -14.09 -7.04 -6.19
CA ILE A 35 -14.19 -5.58 -6.03
C ILE A 35 -15.48 -5.13 -6.69
N GLN A 36 -16.30 -4.44 -5.92
CA GLN A 36 -17.48 -3.74 -6.41
C GLN A 36 -17.22 -2.25 -6.30
N THR A 37 -16.99 -1.58 -7.42
CA THR A 37 -17.23 -0.14 -7.43
C THR A 37 -18.74 0.07 -7.42
N GLY A 38 -19.21 1.11 -6.74
CA GLY A 38 -20.63 1.38 -6.53
C GLY A 38 -21.42 1.63 -7.83
N ALA A 39 -22.53 2.36 -7.74
CA ALA A 39 -23.36 2.68 -8.90
C ALA A 39 -22.52 3.13 -10.11
N GLY A 40 -22.81 2.61 -11.31
CA GLY A 40 -21.98 2.81 -12.52
C GLY A 40 -21.70 4.28 -12.89
N CYS A 41 -22.48 5.22 -12.35
CA CYS A 41 -22.26 6.67 -12.45
C CYS A 41 -21.02 7.17 -11.67
N LEU A 42 -20.52 6.43 -10.68
CA LEU A 42 -19.31 6.78 -9.91
C LEU A 42 -18.02 6.38 -10.62
N THR A 43 -18.09 5.59 -11.69
CA THR A 43 -16.93 5.15 -12.49
C THR A 43 -16.00 6.31 -12.93
N PRO A 44 -16.49 7.43 -13.50
CA PRO A 44 -15.61 8.54 -13.87
C PRO A 44 -14.93 9.19 -12.66
N LEU A 45 -15.65 9.35 -11.53
CA LEU A 45 -15.09 9.89 -10.29
C LEU A 45 -13.99 8.98 -9.74
N LEU A 46 -14.24 7.66 -9.75
CA LEU A 46 -13.29 6.66 -9.29
C LEU A 46 -12.07 6.56 -10.21
N LYS A 47 -12.22 6.72 -11.52
CA LYS A 47 -11.09 6.80 -12.46
C LYS A 47 -10.22 8.03 -12.21
N LEU A 48 -10.83 9.19 -11.93
CA LEU A 48 -10.08 10.40 -11.61
C LEU A 48 -9.31 10.23 -10.29
N ALA A 49 -9.97 9.67 -9.28
CA ALA A 49 -9.40 9.48 -7.95
C ALA A 49 -8.49 8.23 -7.84
N ALA A 50 -8.49 7.33 -8.82
CA ALA A 50 -7.53 6.23 -8.92
C ALA A 50 -6.08 6.73 -9.07
N ASN A 51 -5.88 7.93 -9.60
CA ASN A 51 -4.57 8.58 -9.62
C ASN A 51 -3.98 8.81 -8.23
N TRP A 52 -4.80 8.76 -7.17
CA TRP A 52 -4.37 8.89 -5.78
C TRP A 52 -3.92 7.56 -5.16
N LYS A 53 -3.78 6.49 -5.95
CA LYS A 53 -3.30 5.14 -5.56
C LYS A 53 -4.12 4.44 -4.46
N PHE A 54 -5.14 5.11 -3.90
CA PHE A 54 -5.94 4.64 -2.78
C PHE A 54 -7.24 3.95 -3.20
N LEU A 55 -7.76 4.26 -4.38
CA LEU A 55 -9.03 3.73 -4.88
C LEU A 55 -8.81 2.63 -5.91
N PHE A 56 -9.73 1.66 -5.93
CA PHE A 56 -9.80 0.59 -6.91
C PHE A 56 -10.84 0.99 -7.97
N PRO A 57 -10.45 1.56 -9.13
CA PRO A 57 -11.40 1.82 -10.21
C PRO A 57 -11.84 0.54 -10.92
N GLU A 58 -11.11 -0.56 -10.69
CA GLU A 58 -11.38 -1.87 -11.25
C GLU A 58 -12.60 -2.48 -10.54
N SER A 59 -13.51 -3.07 -11.32
CA SER A 59 -14.61 -3.87 -10.79
C SER A 59 -14.55 -5.23 -11.42
N GLY A 60 -14.61 -6.26 -10.60
CA GLY A 60 -14.43 -7.61 -11.09
C GLY A 60 -14.13 -8.60 -10.00
N LYS A 61 -13.86 -9.83 -10.43
CA LYS A 61 -13.47 -10.95 -9.57
C LYS A 61 -12.03 -11.32 -9.88
N ASN A 62 -11.29 -11.71 -8.85
CA ASN A 62 -9.90 -12.17 -8.94
C ASN A 62 -8.94 -11.14 -9.57
N ILE A 63 -8.91 -9.93 -9.00
CA ILE A 63 -8.01 -8.87 -9.48
C ILE A 63 -6.63 -9.06 -8.82
N PRO A 64 -5.57 -9.39 -9.57
CA PRO A 64 -4.23 -9.48 -9.02
C PRO A 64 -3.73 -8.09 -8.62
N PHE A 65 -2.98 -8.00 -7.53
CA PHE A 65 -2.31 -6.76 -7.12
C PHE A 65 -0.95 -7.08 -6.50
N THR A 66 0.00 -6.18 -6.71
CA THR A 66 1.32 -6.24 -6.08
C THR A 66 1.52 -5.01 -5.23
N ILE A 67 2.06 -5.19 -4.01
CA ILE A 67 2.41 -4.10 -3.12
C ILE A 67 3.90 -4.15 -2.82
N LYS A 68 4.57 -3.02 -3.07
CA LYS A 68 5.99 -2.80 -2.74
C LYS A 68 6.11 -1.72 -1.67
N ASN A 69 6.83 -1.99 -0.59
CA ASN A 69 7.19 -0.99 0.43
C ASN A 69 8.70 -0.88 0.47
N THR A 70 9.20 0.33 0.25
CA THR A 70 10.62 0.64 0.26
C THR A 70 10.89 1.66 1.34
N CYS A 71 11.78 1.33 2.27
CA CYS A 71 12.23 2.29 3.28
C CYS A 71 13.26 3.22 2.63
N ARG A 72 13.03 4.54 2.66
CA ARG A 72 14.00 5.52 2.15
C ARG A 72 14.30 6.57 3.21
N SER A 73 15.56 7.00 3.25
CA SER A 73 15.97 8.12 4.11
C SER A 73 15.90 9.39 3.29
N LEU A 74 15.15 10.39 3.76
CA LEU A 74 15.09 11.70 3.13
C LEU A 74 16.34 12.51 3.49
N PRO A 75 16.72 13.49 2.64
CA PRO A 75 17.78 14.44 2.96
C PRO A 75 17.50 15.28 4.22
N SER A 76 16.26 15.33 4.71
CA SER A 76 15.89 15.96 5.99
C SER A 76 16.26 15.13 7.22
N GLY A 77 16.82 13.93 7.06
CA GLY A 77 17.14 13.01 8.15
C GLY A 77 15.95 12.18 8.65
N LEU A 78 14.77 12.39 8.08
CA LEU A 78 13.59 11.57 8.34
C LEU A 78 13.65 10.28 7.53
N GLU A 79 13.17 9.20 8.14
CA GLU A 79 12.98 7.92 7.46
C GLU A 79 11.50 7.79 7.06
N GLU A 80 11.22 7.53 5.78
CA GLU A 80 9.86 7.27 5.32
C GLU A 80 9.72 5.90 4.68
N VAL A 81 8.53 5.33 4.78
CA VAL A 81 8.13 4.15 4.03
C VAL A 81 7.43 4.62 2.76
N TYR A 82 8.08 4.46 1.63
CA TYR A 82 7.47 4.72 0.32
C TYR A 82 6.71 3.47 -0.14
N TRP A 83 5.42 3.64 -0.40
CA TRP A 83 4.53 2.57 -0.84
C TRP A 83 4.18 2.72 -2.32
N GLU A 84 4.32 1.61 -3.05
CA GLU A 84 3.90 1.47 -4.44
C GLU A 84 2.94 0.28 -4.58
N ARG A 85 1.95 0.46 -5.46
CA ARG A 85 1.05 -0.61 -5.91
C ARG A 85 1.10 -0.67 -7.43
N THR A 86 1.08 -1.87 -7.98
CA THR A 86 0.91 -2.14 -9.41
C THR A 86 -0.21 -3.15 -9.59
#